data_AF-A0A3C0ZQW7-F1
#
_entry.id   AF-A0A3C0ZQW7-F1
#
_cell.length_a   1.000
_cell.length_b   1.000
_cell.length_c   1.000
_cell.angle_alpha   90.00
_cell.angle_beta   90.00
_cell.angle_gamma   90.00
#
_symmetry.space_group_name_H-M   'P 1'
#
loop_
_entity.id
_entity.type
_entity.pdbx_description
1 polymer ?
#
loop_
_entity_poly.entity_id
_entity_poly.type
_entity_poly.pdbx_seq_one_letter_code
_entity_poly.pdbx_strand_id
1 'polypeptide(L)'
;IAEDYYYDSTHHSAVLCDSQNCVILDFDLCRAEDNERLFDYSKYCEMQNAWMMSSNRLLRFYVSEEALALLKNDDCGNGPQKSLTEEIHRWMTADPGNMEVLDKGGFFDKVHIDNTPLEKEFEDLFIDSYGPDALDFLQKEYSISMPDGKTAFVDYVIETSAGVFAIEENGVRYHHPQIIRLQAYKHQLEKQNTLSILGFKTFRFSFENLRFKDQAVDMIRTFLGPKSGFRNAHLLKGTRSFALYTHQESFLEEMNLARANGINTSLIVSPTGSGKSQIAIEDIQELQQTGKISRVLVMVPSTR
;
A
#
# COMPACT_ATOMS: atom_id res chain seq x y z
N ILE A 1 7.73 -22.54 -9.48
CA ILE A 1 8.76 -22.19 -10.49
C ILE A 1 9.79 -21.33 -9.78
N ALA A 2 11.09 -21.60 -9.97
CA ALA A 2 12.18 -20.74 -9.50
C ALA A 2 12.83 -20.12 -10.74
N GLU A 3 12.80 -18.79 -10.86
CA GLU A 3 13.42 -18.05 -11.97
C GLU A 3 14.35 -16.98 -11.40
N ASP A 4 15.61 -16.98 -11.83
CA ASP A 4 16.58 -15.94 -11.48
C ASP A 4 16.46 -14.76 -12.45
N TYR A 5 16.41 -13.55 -11.90
CA TYR A 5 16.34 -12.30 -12.65
C TYR A 5 17.51 -11.40 -12.28
N TYR A 6 18.32 -11.04 -13.28
CA TYR A 6 19.52 -10.24 -13.12
C TYR A 6 19.27 -8.78 -13.54
N TYR A 7 19.53 -7.84 -12.62
CA TYR A 7 19.46 -6.40 -12.91
C TYR A 7 20.73 -5.91 -13.62
N ASP A 8 21.86 -6.51 -13.24
CA ASP A 8 23.17 -6.37 -13.87
C ASP A 8 24.00 -7.66 -13.65
N SER A 9 25.33 -7.59 -13.77
CA SER A 9 26.21 -8.74 -13.60
C SER A 9 26.37 -9.24 -12.15
N THR A 10 26.02 -8.44 -11.14
CA THR A 10 26.26 -8.73 -9.72
C THR A 10 24.98 -8.76 -8.88
N HIS A 11 23.90 -8.11 -9.32
CA HIS A 11 22.65 -7.95 -8.60
C HIS A 11 21.54 -8.77 -9.24
N HIS A 12 20.91 -9.65 -8.44
CA HIS A 12 19.82 -10.49 -8.91
C HIS A 12 18.80 -10.80 -7.81
N SER A 13 17.64 -11.26 -8.25
CA SER A 13 16.60 -11.82 -7.40
C SER A 13 16.16 -13.18 -7.93
N ALA A 14 15.71 -14.07 -7.05
CA ALA A 14 14.99 -15.29 -7.46
C ALA A 14 13.49 -15.11 -7.20
N VAL A 15 12.66 -15.63 -8.08
CA VAL A 15 11.20 -15.63 -7.91
C VAL A 15 10.70 -17.05 -7.77
N LEU A 16 10.03 -17.32 -6.66
CA LEU A 16 9.43 -18.59 -6.30
C LEU A 16 7.92 -18.46 -6.34
N CYS A 17 7.26 -19.14 -7.28
CA CYS A 17 5.80 -19.13 -7.38
C CYS A 17 5.17 -20.51 -7.21
N ASP A 18 4.03 -20.55 -6.52
CA ASP A 18 3.03 -21.61 -6.60
C ASP A 18 1.97 -21.27 -7.67
N SER A 19 0.76 -21.84 -7.61
CA SER A 19 -0.29 -21.61 -8.61
C SER A 19 -0.84 -20.18 -8.62
N GLN A 20 -0.76 -19.43 -7.52
CA GLN A 20 -1.35 -18.08 -7.40
C GLN A 20 -0.54 -17.10 -6.54
N ASN A 21 0.47 -17.56 -5.79
CA ASN A 21 1.29 -16.74 -4.91
C ASN A 21 2.75 -16.82 -5.34
N CYS A 22 3.43 -15.68 -5.23
CA CYS A 22 4.83 -15.55 -5.57
C CYS A 22 5.61 -14.93 -4.41
N VAL A 23 6.86 -15.34 -4.29
CA VAL A 23 7.84 -14.81 -3.35
C VAL A 23 9.07 -14.39 -4.14
N ILE A 24 9.47 -13.12 -4.02
CA ILE A 24 10.73 -12.61 -4.56
C ILE A 24 11.78 -12.62 -3.45
N LEU A 25 12.94 -13.19 -3.74
CA LEU A 25 14.11 -13.19 -2.88
C LEU A 25 15.19 -12.31 -3.50
N ASP A 26 15.53 -11.21 -2.83
CA ASP A 26 16.54 -10.25 -3.26
C ASP A 26 17.89 -10.56 -2.63
N PHE A 27 18.87 -10.96 -3.43
CA PHE A 27 20.18 -11.35 -2.93
C PHE A 27 21.12 -10.14 -2.89
N ASP A 28 21.45 -9.71 -1.68
CA ASP A 28 22.40 -8.63 -1.39
C ASP A 28 22.26 -7.34 -2.21
N LEU A 29 21.03 -6.99 -2.60
CA LEU A 29 20.76 -5.78 -3.38
C LEU A 29 21.17 -4.46 -2.69
N CYS A 30 21.44 -4.49 -1.38
CA CYS A 30 21.90 -3.32 -0.64
C CYS A 30 23.43 -3.15 -0.66
N ARG A 31 24.17 -4.17 -1.14
CA ARG A 31 25.60 -4.10 -1.30
C ARG A 31 25.93 -3.06 -2.38
N ALA A 32 26.85 -2.17 -2.04
CA ALA A 32 27.46 -1.28 -3.02
C ALA A 32 28.93 -1.21 -2.65
N GLU A 33 29.79 -1.79 -3.48
CA GLU A 33 31.24 -1.59 -3.31
C GLU A 33 31.62 -0.16 -3.69
N ASP A 34 32.75 0.33 -3.17
CA ASP A 34 33.25 1.66 -3.51
C ASP A 34 33.48 1.76 -5.02
N ASN A 35 32.81 2.71 -5.68
CA ASN A 35 32.77 2.92 -7.14
C ASN A 35 31.92 1.93 -7.96
N GLU A 36 31.10 1.08 -7.33
CA GLU A 36 30.16 0.25 -8.05
C GLU A 36 29.00 1.09 -8.60
N ARG A 37 28.64 0.86 -9.87
CA ARG A 37 27.49 1.51 -10.50
C ARG A 37 26.22 0.99 -9.84
N LEU A 38 25.25 1.87 -9.60
CA LEU A 38 23.90 1.45 -9.20
C LEU A 38 23.31 0.51 -10.25
N PHE A 39 22.70 -0.60 -9.80
CA PHE A 39 21.99 -1.50 -10.69
C PHE A 39 20.80 -0.79 -11.36
N ASP A 40 20.30 -1.37 -12.45
CA ASP A 40 19.17 -0.82 -13.19
C ASP A 40 17.88 -0.91 -12.37
N TYR A 41 17.50 0.22 -11.76
CA TYR A 41 16.34 0.28 -10.88
C TYR A 41 15.01 0.16 -11.63
N SER A 42 14.98 0.52 -12.90
CA SER A 42 13.80 0.42 -13.75
C SER A 42 13.46 -1.05 -14.00
N LYS A 43 14.47 -1.87 -14.30
CA LYS A 43 14.31 -3.34 -14.38
C LYS A 43 13.81 -3.94 -13.07
N TYR A 44 14.28 -3.43 -11.93
CA TYR A 44 13.83 -3.86 -10.61
C TYR A 44 12.34 -3.58 -10.37
N CYS A 45 11.84 -2.40 -10.77
CA CYS A 45 10.42 -2.07 -10.74
C CYS A 45 9.61 -2.90 -11.74
N GLU A 46 10.09 -3.05 -12.98
CA GLU A 46 9.43 -3.81 -14.04
C GLU A 46 9.27 -5.29 -13.69
N MET A 47 10.32 -5.93 -13.19
CA MET A 47 10.28 -7.33 -12.76
C MET A 47 9.21 -7.53 -11.69
N GLN A 48 9.17 -6.66 -10.68
CA GLN A 48 8.14 -6.77 -9.65
C GLN A 48 6.73 -6.60 -10.21
N ASN A 49 6.52 -5.58 -11.05
CA ASN A 49 5.21 -5.30 -11.62
C ASN A 49 4.71 -6.47 -12.48
N ALA A 50 5.61 -7.11 -13.24
CA ALA A 50 5.29 -8.28 -14.04
C ALA A 50 4.78 -9.44 -13.18
N TRP A 51 5.49 -9.78 -12.09
CA TRP A 51 5.06 -10.84 -11.19
C TRP A 51 3.84 -10.46 -10.34
N MET A 52 3.65 -9.18 -10.01
CA MET A 52 2.45 -8.69 -9.33
C MET A 52 1.21 -8.81 -10.23
N MET A 53 1.37 -8.58 -11.54
CA MET A 53 0.28 -8.73 -12.49
C MET A 53 -0.25 -10.18 -12.50
N SER A 54 0.65 -11.16 -12.53
CA SER A 54 0.31 -12.58 -12.66
C SER A 54 -0.01 -13.30 -11.35
N SER A 55 0.22 -12.67 -10.20
CA SER A 55 -0.03 -13.27 -8.87
C SER A 55 -1.21 -12.64 -8.15
N ASN A 56 -1.80 -13.39 -7.21
CA ASN A 56 -2.76 -12.87 -6.24
C ASN A 56 -2.07 -12.26 -5.03
N ARG A 57 -0.95 -12.86 -4.63
CA ARG A 57 -0.09 -12.39 -3.54
C ARG A 57 1.36 -12.40 -4.00
N LEU A 58 2.08 -11.31 -3.76
CA LEU A 58 3.50 -11.19 -4.06
C LEU A 58 4.23 -10.66 -2.84
N LEU A 59 4.93 -11.56 -2.15
CA LEU A 59 5.81 -11.20 -1.05
C LEU A 59 7.25 -11.01 -1.55
N ARG A 60 8.03 -10.22 -0.84
CA ARG A 60 9.41 -9.91 -1.19
C ARG A 60 10.30 -9.84 0.04
N PHE A 61 11.47 -10.47 -0.02
CA PHE A 61 12.39 -10.61 1.11
C PHE A 61 13.82 -10.32 0.68
N TYR A 62 14.58 -9.72 1.59
CA TYR A 62 16.02 -9.58 1.45
C TYR A 62 16.71 -10.84 1.96
N VAL A 63 17.68 -11.34 1.20
CA VAL A 63 18.53 -12.48 1.56
C VAL A 63 19.98 -12.03 1.50
N SER A 64 20.71 -12.20 2.61
CA SER A 64 22.14 -11.91 2.64
C SER A 64 22.98 -13.13 2.24
N GLU A 65 24.24 -12.90 1.86
CA GLU A 65 25.19 -13.97 1.50
C GLU A 65 25.33 -14.97 2.66
N GLU A 66 25.34 -14.48 3.91
CA GLU A 66 25.40 -15.35 5.09
C GLU A 66 24.13 -16.20 5.21
N ALA A 67 22.95 -15.60 5.02
CA ALA A 67 21.69 -16.35 5.04
C ALA A 67 21.63 -17.39 3.92
N LEU A 68 22.14 -17.06 2.73
CA LEU A 68 22.22 -17.96 1.59
C LEU A 68 23.23 -19.10 1.81
N ALA A 69 24.40 -18.82 2.39
CA ALA A 69 25.39 -19.82 2.72
C ALA A 69 24.85 -20.84 3.73
N LEU A 70 24.05 -20.37 4.69
CA LEU A 70 23.38 -21.23 5.66
C LEU A 70 22.28 -22.06 5.01
N LEU A 71 21.47 -21.48 4.12
CA LEU A 71 20.46 -22.21 3.33
C LEU A 71 21.03 -23.41 2.57
N LYS A 72 22.29 -23.32 2.10
CA LYS A 72 22.95 -24.37 1.32
C LYS A 72 23.55 -25.50 2.16
N ASN A 73 23.75 -25.31 3.46
CA ASN A 73 24.51 -26.24 4.29
C ASN A 73 23.64 -27.24 5.08
N ASP A 74 22.30 -27.24 4.90
CA ASP A 74 21.34 -28.19 5.53
C ASP A 74 21.47 -28.34 7.06
N ASP A 75 22.18 -27.42 7.72
CA ASP A 75 22.45 -27.50 9.15
C ASP A 75 21.25 -26.96 9.91
N CYS A 76 20.34 -27.89 10.26
CA CYS A 76 19.05 -27.65 10.92
C CYS A 76 19.19 -27.23 12.40
N GLY A 77 20.31 -26.61 12.79
CA GLY A 77 20.46 -25.90 14.05
C GLY A 77 19.54 -24.68 14.13
N ASN A 78 19.43 -24.05 15.30
CA ASN A 78 18.66 -22.81 15.50
C ASN A 78 19.32 -21.58 14.83
N GLY A 79 19.76 -21.72 13.57
CA GLY A 79 20.47 -20.71 12.79
C GLY A 79 19.57 -19.92 11.82
N PRO A 80 20.12 -18.90 11.13
CA PRO A 80 19.40 -17.97 10.23
C PRO A 80 18.54 -18.62 9.13
N GLN A 81 18.84 -19.86 8.72
CA GLN A 81 18.06 -20.63 7.73
C GLN A 81 16.63 -20.94 8.22
N LYS A 82 16.47 -21.29 9.51
CA LYS A 82 15.14 -21.43 10.13
C LYS A 82 14.42 -20.08 10.15
N SER A 83 15.14 -19.00 10.46
CA SER A 83 14.57 -17.65 10.54
C SER A 83 13.95 -17.15 9.24
N LEU A 84 14.59 -17.33 8.08
CA LEU A 84 14.01 -16.84 6.81
C LEU A 84 12.82 -17.70 6.36
N THR A 85 12.92 -19.01 6.50
CA THR A 85 11.83 -19.92 6.11
C THR A 85 10.61 -19.73 7.02
N GLU A 86 10.82 -19.59 8.32
CA GLU A 86 9.79 -19.25 9.30
C GLU A 86 9.20 -17.86 9.03
N GLU A 87 10.02 -16.88 8.65
CA GLU A 87 9.54 -15.56 8.26
C GLU A 87 8.67 -15.60 7.00
N ILE A 88 9.12 -16.25 5.93
CA ILE A 88 8.32 -16.43 4.71
C ILE A 88 7.02 -17.15 5.05
N HIS A 89 7.08 -18.24 5.81
CA HIS A 89 5.90 -18.98 6.25
C HIS A 89 4.95 -18.07 7.03
N ARG A 90 5.46 -17.30 8.01
CA ARG A 90 4.68 -16.36 8.82
C ARG A 90 3.91 -15.37 7.94
N TRP A 91 4.58 -14.74 6.98
CA TRP A 91 3.94 -13.78 6.06
C TRP A 91 2.97 -14.46 5.09
N MET A 92 3.28 -15.66 4.61
CA MET A 92 2.42 -16.42 3.71
C MET A 92 1.12 -16.85 4.38
N THR A 93 1.18 -17.28 5.65
CA THR A 93 0.02 -17.71 6.44
C THR A 93 -0.67 -16.59 7.19
N ALA A 94 -0.15 -15.36 7.11
CA ALA A 94 -0.75 -14.23 7.79
C ALA A 94 -2.12 -13.89 7.17
N ASP A 95 -3.09 -13.76 8.06
CA ASP A 95 -4.45 -13.31 7.78
C ASP A 95 -4.54 -11.81 8.10
N PRO A 96 -5.02 -10.96 7.18
CA PRO A 96 -5.27 -9.55 7.47
C PRO A 96 -6.13 -9.31 8.72
N GLY A 97 -7.04 -10.23 9.09
CA GLY A 97 -7.84 -10.12 10.31
C GLY A 97 -7.05 -10.27 11.63
N ASN A 98 -5.84 -10.82 11.56
CA ASN A 98 -4.94 -11.05 12.71
C ASN A 98 -3.79 -10.03 12.79
N MET A 99 -3.69 -9.08 11.85
CA MET A 99 -2.77 -7.95 12.01
C MET A 99 -3.31 -7.02 13.09
N GLU A 100 -2.72 -7.08 14.29
CA GLU A 100 -3.02 -6.11 15.34
C GLU A 100 -2.68 -4.70 14.83
N VAL A 101 -3.72 -3.90 14.61
CA VAL A 101 -3.58 -2.47 14.34
C VAL A 101 -3.21 -1.77 15.65
N LEU A 102 -1.93 -1.84 16.00
CA LEU A 102 -1.37 -1.11 17.14
C LEU A 102 -1.12 0.33 16.71
N ASP A 103 -2.13 1.22 16.69
CA ASP A 103 -1.84 2.63 16.42
C ASP A 103 -1.08 3.26 17.59
N LYS A 104 0.26 3.39 17.43
CA LYS A 104 1.13 4.05 18.41
C LYS A 104 1.29 5.55 18.18
N GLY A 105 0.38 6.20 17.45
CA GLY A 105 0.23 7.65 17.49
C GLY A 105 1.45 8.42 16.99
N GLY A 106 2.04 7.99 15.88
CA GLY A 106 3.06 8.77 15.17
C GLY A 106 2.42 9.91 14.39
N PHE A 107 2.09 11.02 15.05
CA PHE A 107 1.77 12.28 14.38
C PHE A 107 3.00 12.74 13.57
N PHE A 108 3.02 12.46 12.26
CA PHE A 108 3.79 13.26 11.33
C PHE A 108 2.95 14.45 10.94
N ASP A 109 3.49 15.65 11.21
CA ASP A 109 2.88 16.92 10.85
C ASP A 109 2.54 16.94 9.36
N LYS A 110 1.24 17.01 9.05
CA LYS A 110 0.72 17.34 7.73
C LYS A 110 1.07 18.79 7.42
N VAL A 111 2.31 19.03 7.02
CA VAL A 111 2.63 20.19 6.19
C VAL A 111 2.38 19.73 4.77
N HIS A 112 1.25 20.16 4.20
CA HIS A 112 1.01 20.10 2.77
C HIS A 112 2.18 20.79 2.06
N ILE A 113 3.06 19.99 1.48
CA ILE A 113 4.03 20.46 0.49
C ILE A 113 3.36 20.20 -0.86
N ASP A 114 3.43 21.16 -1.77
CA ASP A 114 2.93 21.04 -3.14
C ASP A 114 3.24 19.66 -3.73
N ASN A 115 2.34 19.13 -4.59
CA ASN A 115 2.54 17.88 -5.32
C ASN A 115 4.01 17.81 -5.78
N THR A 116 4.71 16.73 -5.42
CA THR A 116 6.07 16.55 -5.91
C THR A 116 6.05 16.53 -7.45
N PRO A 117 7.15 16.91 -8.12
CA PRO A 117 7.20 16.84 -9.59
C PRO A 117 6.82 15.47 -10.16
N LEU A 118 7.04 14.40 -9.38
CA LEU A 118 6.71 13.02 -9.73
C LEU A 118 5.20 12.76 -9.61
N GLU A 119 4.60 13.18 -8.49
CA GLU A 119 3.15 13.09 -8.25
C GLU A 119 2.34 13.79 -9.34
N LYS A 120 2.83 14.96 -9.78
CA LYS A 120 2.21 15.67 -10.89
C LYS A 120 2.35 14.89 -12.21
N GLU A 121 3.52 14.33 -12.49
CA GLU A 121 3.77 13.57 -13.71
C GLU A 121 2.90 12.31 -13.78
N PHE A 122 2.77 11.57 -12.67
CA PHE A 122 1.86 10.44 -12.59
C PHE A 122 0.39 10.85 -12.78
N GLU A 123 -0.05 11.92 -12.12
CA GLU A 123 -1.43 12.42 -12.26
C GLU A 123 -1.75 12.84 -13.70
N ASP A 124 -0.83 13.54 -14.37
CA ASP A 124 -0.98 13.91 -15.78
C ASP A 124 -1.11 12.65 -16.66
N LEU A 125 -0.28 11.62 -16.44
CA LEU A 125 -0.35 10.33 -17.15
C LEU A 125 -1.63 9.56 -16.84
N PHE A 126 -2.13 9.64 -15.62
CA PHE A 126 -3.39 9.03 -15.21
C PHE A 126 -4.59 9.71 -15.88
N ILE A 127 -4.57 11.04 -15.98
CA ILE A 127 -5.55 11.83 -16.75
C ILE A 127 -5.47 11.46 -18.23
N ASP A 128 -4.28 11.34 -18.81
CA ASP A 128 -4.11 10.89 -20.20
C ASP A 128 -4.67 9.47 -20.42
N SER A 129 -4.60 8.63 -19.39
CA SER A 129 -5.09 7.26 -19.43
C SER A 129 -6.62 7.19 -19.39
N TYR A 130 -7.29 8.00 -18.56
CA TYR A 130 -8.70 7.80 -18.20
C TYR A 130 -9.60 9.04 -18.24
N GLY A 131 -9.03 10.20 -18.54
CA GLY A 131 -9.69 11.50 -18.47
C GLY A 131 -9.63 12.14 -17.07
N PRO A 132 -9.88 13.46 -16.98
CA PRO A 132 -9.67 14.23 -15.74
C PRO A 132 -10.61 13.85 -14.59
N ASP A 133 -11.82 13.40 -14.90
CA ASP A 133 -12.80 12.93 -13.91
C ASP A 133 -12.41 11.58 -13.28
N ALA A 134 -11.38 10.90 -13.80
CA ALA A 134 -10.86 9.70 -13.16
C ALA A 134 -10.14 10.00 -11.83
N LEU A 135 -9.65 11.23 -11.62
CA LEU A 135 -8.96 11.62 -10.39
C LEU A 135 -9.82 11.44 -9.13
N ASP A 136 -11.14 11.54 -9.25
CA ASP A 136 -12.08 11.33 -8.14
C ASP A 136 -12.01 9.91 -7.55
N PHE A 137 -11.47 8.95 -8.32
CA PHE A 137 -11.30 7.55 -7.91
C PHE A 137 -9.92 7.28 -7.29
N LEU A 138 -8.99 8.23 -7.37
CA LEU A 138 -7.60 8.06 -6.94
C LEU A 138 -7.41 8.61 -5.53
N GLN A 139 -7.18 7.72 -4.55
CA GLN A 139 -6.91 8.11 -3.17
C GLN A 139 -5.43 8.42 -3.02
N LYS A 140 -5.09 9.65 -2.63
CA LYS A 140 -3.70 10.06 -2.36
C LYS A 140 -3.31 9.79 -0.91
N GLU A 141 -2.02 9.50 -0.68
CA GLU A 141 -1.42 9.33 0.64
C GLU A 141 -2.23 8.36 1.54
N TYR A 142 -2.58 7.19 1.00
CA TYR A 142 -3.39 6.21 1.70
C TYR A 142 -2.61 5.61 2.87
N SER A 143 -3.07 5.86 4.10
CA SER A 143 -2.43 5.34 5.31
C SER A 143 -2.75 3.86 5.53
N ILE A 144 -1.73 3.08 5.86
CA ILE A 144 -1.84 1.70 6.33
C ILE A 144 -1.15 1.53 7.69
N SER A 145 -1.66 0.60 8.49
CA SER A 145 -1.02 0.19 9.74
C SER A 145 -0.02 -0.93 9.47
N MET A 146 1.19 -0.75 9.97
CA MET A 146 2.30 -1.69 9.83
C MET A 146 2.34 -2.68 11.02
N PRO A 147 2.99 -3.85 10.88
CA PRO A 147 3.08 -4.84 11.95
C PRO A 147 3.77 -4.34 13.23
N ASP A 148 4.65 -3.34 13.10
CA ASP A 148 5.33 -2.71 14.24
C ASP A 148 4.46 -1.64 14.95
N GLY A 149 3.24 -1.41 14.47
CA GLY A 149 2.30 -0.41 14.96
C GLY A 149 2.54 1.00 14.42
N LYS A 150 3.45 1.18 13.46
CA LYS A 150 3.61 2.47 12.79
C LYS A 150 2.64 2.62 11.63
N THR A 151 2.42 3.86 11.23
CA THR A 151 1.70 4.18 10.00
C THR A 151 2.68 4.28 8.84
N ALA A 152 2.36 3.65 7.72
CA ALA A 152 2.99 3.90 6.44
C ALA A 152 1.97 4.52 5.47
N PHE A 153 2.45 5.27 4.48
CA PHE A 153 1.62 5.93 3.48
C PHE A 153 1.92 5.36 2.10
N VAL A 154 0.88 5.06 1.33
CA VAL A 154 0.94 4.66 -0.08
C VAL A 154 0.61 5.89 -0.92
N ASP A 155 1.39 6.16 -1.97
CA ASP A 155 1.23 7.38 -2.76
C ASP A 155 -0.16 7.46 -3.38
N TYR A 156 -0.59 6.38 -4.05
CA TYR A 156 -1.96 6.29 -4.54
C TYR A 156 -2.61 4.92 -4.34
N VAL A 157 -3.92 4.93 -4.10
CA VAL A 157 -4.77 3.73 -4.07
C VAL A 157 -5.97 3.92 -4.97
N ILE A 158 -6.26 2.90 -5.77
CA ILE A 158 -7.47 2.83 -6.59
C ILE A 158 -8.20 1.51 -6.36
N GLU A 159 -9.49 1.60 -6.14
CA GLU A 159 -10.37 0.45 -6.01
C GLU A 159 -11.09 0.18 -7.33
N THR A 160 -11.13 -1.09 -7.72
CA THR A 160 -11.82 -1.52 -8.94
C THR A 160 -12.67 -2.76 -8.68
N SER A 161 -13.44 -3.16 -9.69
CA SER A 161 -14.10 -4.46 -9.69
C SER A 161 -13.15 -5.66 -9.68
N ALA A 162 -11.89 -5.49 -10.09
CA ALA A 162 -10.89 -6.55 -10.14
C ALA A 162 -10.06 -6.67 -8.84
N GLY A 163 -10.09 -5.66 -7.99
CA GLY A 163 -9.30 -5.61 -6.75
C GLY A 163 -8.92 -4.19 -6.36
N VAL A 164 -8.08 -4.09 -5.33
CA VAL A 164 -7.52 -2.83 -4.84
C VAL A 164 -6.06 -2.75 -5.27
N PHE A 165 -5.69 -1.65 -5.90
CA PHE A 165 -4.35 -1.42 -6.42
C PHE A 165 -3.67 -0.32 -5.62
N ALA A 166 -2.45 -0.60 -5.16
CA ALA A 166 -1.54 0.37 -4.59
C ALA A 166 -0.54 0.79 -5.67
N ILE A 167 -0.27 2.09 -5.78
CA ILE A 167 0.69 2.67 -6.71
C ILE A 167 1.72 3.40 -5.88
N GLU A 168 2.99 3.08 -6.10
CA GLU A 168 4.14 3.66 -5.43
C GLU A 168 5.05 4.35 -6.45
N GLU A 169 5.36 5.60 -6.21
CA GLU A 169 6.28 6.41 -6.98
C GLU A 169 7.70 6.22 -6.47
N ASN A 170 8.42 5.31 -7.12
CA ASN A 170 9.73 4.87 -6.67
C ASN A 170 10.85 5.71 -7.29
N GLY A 171 11.12 6.88 -6.71
CA GLY A 171 12.30 7.67 -7.03
C GLY A 171 13.61 6.98 -6.61
N VAL A 172 14.60 6.90 -7.50
CA VAL A 172 15.91 6.25 -7.24
C VAL A 172 16.54 6.69 -5.92
N ARG A 173 16.56 7.99 -5.62
CA ARG A 173 17.19 8.52 -4.40
C ARG A 173 16.56 8.02 -3.09
N TYR A 174 15.26 7.72 -3.11
CA TYR A 174 14.48 7.41 -1.91
C TYR A 174 14.12 5.93 -1.80
N HIS A 175 14.26 5.16 -2.89
CA HIS A 175 13.82 3.76 -2.92
C HIS A 175 14.85 2.77 -3.47
N HIS A 176 15.99 3.24 -3.97
CA HIS A 176 17.02 2.34 -4.47
C HIS A 176 17.72 1.60 -3.32
N PRO A 177 17.75 0.25 -3.31
CA PRO A 177 18.28 -0.54 -2.18
C PRO A 177 19.74 -0.20 -1.83
N GLN A 178 20.60 -0.06 -2.83
CA GLN A 178 22.00 0.35 -2.67
C GLN A 178 22.18 1.78 -2.08
N ILE A 179 21.22 2.69 -2.28
CA ILE A 179 21.29 4.07 -1.77
C ILE A 179 20.78 4.13 -0.34
N ILE A 180 19.58 3.60 -0.09
CA ILE A 180 18.91 3.72 1.21
C ILE A 180 19.43 2.74 2.26
N ARG A 181 20.21 1.74 1.82
CA ARG A 181 20.83 0.70 2.64
C ARG A 181 19.81 -0.22 3.31
N LEU A 182 20.36 -1.26 3.95
CA LEU A 182 19.62 -2.44 4.38
C LEU A 182 18.40 -2.15 5.27
N GLN A 183 18.53 -1.26 6.27
CA GLN A 183 17.45 -1.05 7.23
C GLN A 183 16.25 -0.35 6.60
N ALA A 184 16.48 0.71 5.82
CA ALA A 184 15.40 1.37 5.09
C ALA A 184 14.79 0.45 4.03
N TYR A 185 15.62 -0.37 3.36
CA TYR A 185 15.14 -1.33 2.38
C TYR A 185 14.24 -2.41 3.02
N LYS A 186 14.63 -2.96 4.17
CA LYS A 186 13.79 -3.90 4.92
C LYS A 186 12.41 -3.31 5.27
N HIS A 187 12.36 -2.04 5.65
CA HIS A 187 11.09 -1.36 5.90
C HIS A 187 10.23 -1.22 4.63
N GLN A 188 10.84 -0.97 3.46
CA GLN A 188 10.12 -0.96 2.18
C GLN A 188 9.55 -2.34 1.82
N LEU A 189 10.29 -3.42 2.10
CA LEU A 189 9.83 -4.78 1.91
C LEU A 189 8.69 -5.14 2.87
N GLU A 190 8.79 -4.73 4.13
CA GLU A 190 7.73 -4.90 5.12
C GLU A 190 6.44 -4.19 4.68
N LYS A 191 6.55 -2.94 4.20
CA LYS A 191 5.41 -2.18 3.67
C LYS A 191 4.72 -2.93 2.51
N GLN A 192 5.50 -3.42 1.56
CA GLN A 192 4.98 -4.20 0.45
C GLN A 192 4.29 -5.49 0.91
N ASN A 193 4.93 -6.24 1.81
CA ASN A 193 4.37 -7.49 2.29
C ASN A 193 3.07 -7.25 3.07
N THR A 194 2.99 -6.15 3.83
CA THR A 194 1.76 -5.70 4.50
C THR A 194 0.65 -5.41 3.49
N LEU A 195 0.94 -4.64 2.44
CA LEU A 195 -0.02 -4.38 1.35
C LEU A 195 -0.52 -5.68 0.71
N SER A 196 0.38 -6.64 0.47
CA SER A 196 0.02 -7.92 -0.12
C SER A 196 -0.86 -8.79 0.81
N ILE A 197 -0.64 -8.75 2.13
CA ILE A 197 -1.54 -9.39 3.10
C ILE A 197 -2.91 -8.74 3.11
N LEU A 198 -2.97 -7.41 3.07
CA LEU A 198 -4.20 -6.62 3.00
C LEU A 198 -4.94 -6.74 1.66
N GLY A 199 -4.44 -7.55 0.72
CA GLY A 199 -5.07 -7.86 -0.56
C GLY A 199 -4.86 -6.78 -1.63
N PHE A 200 -3.87 -5.90 -1.46
CA PHE A 200 -3.51 -4.94 -2.49
C PHE A 200 -2.59 -5.57 -3.53
N LYS A 201 -2.81 -5.20 -4.79
CA LYS A 201 -1.80 -5.37 -5.85
C LYS A 201 -0.96 -4.10 -5.95
N THR A 202 0.32 -4.19 -5.60
CA THR A 202 1.21 -3.03 -5.52
C THR A 202 2.08 -2.90 -6.78
N PHE A 203 1.86 -1.83 -7.54
CA PHE A 203 2.65 -1.46 -8.70
C PHE A 203 3.61 -0.31 -8.37
N ARG A 204 4.86 -0.43 -8.81
CA ARG A 204 5.92 0.56 -8.58
C ARG A 204 6.26 1.26 -9.89
N PHE A 205 6.21 2.58 -9.89
CA PHE A 205 6.60 3.39 -11.04
C PHE A 205 7.91 4.10 -10.73
N SER A 206 8.98 3.74 -11.42
CA SER A 206 10.21 4.53 -11.37
C SER A 206 10.09 5.76 -12.26
N PHE A 207 10.94 6.77 -12.02
CA PHE A 207 11.04 7.94 -12.89
C PHE A 207 11.26 7.57 -14.37
N GLU A 208 12.07 6.55 -14.65
CA GLU A 208 12.29 6.13 -16.04
C GLU A 208 11.07 5.44 -16.64
N ASN A 209 10.25 4.73 -15.85
CA ASN A 209 8.99 4.15 -16.32
C ASN A 209 7.97 5.23 -16.70
N LEU A 210 7.98 6.39 -16.03
CA LEU A 210 7.07 7.50 -16.31
C LEU A 210 7.53 8.39 -17.47
N ARG A 211 8.85 8.39 -17.77
CA ARG A 211 9.46 9.26 -18.78
C ARG A 211 8.87 9.12 -20.19
N PHE A 212 8.44 7.92 -20.58
CA PHE A 212 7.89 7.66 -21.92
C PHE A 212 6.36 7.57 -21.86
N LYS A 213 5.71 8.72 -22.09
CA LYS A 213 4.27 8.91 -21.97
C LYS A 213 3.42 7.76 -22.52
N ASP A 214 3.59 7.39 -23.79
CA ASP A 214 2.75 6.35 -24.42
C ASP A 214 2.89 4.99 -23.73
N GLN A 215 4.11 4.61 -23.34
CA GLN A 215 4.38 3.37 -22.62
C GLN A 215 3.81 3.41 -21.20
N ALA A 216 3.95 4.55 -20.51
CA ALA A 216 3.41 4.74 -19.18
C ALA A 216 1.88 4.67 -19.17
N VAL A 217 1.21 5.29 -20.15
CA VAL A 217 -0.25 5.20 -20.34
C VAL A 217 -0.70 3.75 -20.57
N ASP A 218 0.00 3.03 -21.45
CA ASP A 218 -0.32 1.62 -21.72
C ASP A 218 -0.08 0.74 -20.47
N MET A 219 0.98 0.99 -19.70
CA MET A 219 1.23 0.31 -18.42
C MET A 219 0.13 0.59 -17.40
N ILE A 220 -0.23 1.85 -17.18
CA ILE A 220 -1.30 2.26 -16.27
C ILE A 220 -2.61 1.55 -16.65
N ARG A 221 -2.97 1.55 -17.94
CA ARG A 221 -4.16 0.87 -18.45
C ARG A 221 -4.12 -0.64 -18.27
N THR A 222 -2.97 -1.25 -18.49
CA THR A 222 -2.77 -2.69 -18.31
C THR A 222 -2.92 -3.09 -16.84
N PHE A 223 -2.37 -2.29 -15.94
CA PHE A 223 -2.38 -2.58 -14.51
C PHE A 223 -3.73 -2.36 -13.85
N LEU A 224 -4.40 -1.25 -14.15
CA LEU A 224 -5.63 -0.84 -13.46
C LEU A 224 -6.90 -1.27 -14.19
N GLY A 225 -6.79 -1.65 -15.46
CA GLY A 225 -7.93 -2.09 -16.28
C GLY A 225 -8.83 -0.93 -16.72
N PRO A 226 -10.08 -1.22 -17.16
CA PRO A 226 -10.97 -0.20 -17.68
C PRO A 226 -11.58 0.67 -16.58
N LYS A 227 -11.69 1.98 -16.85
CA LYS A 227 -12.31 2.97 -15.96
C LYS A 227 -13.72 2.60 -15.49
N SER A 228 -14.50 1.89 -16.31
CA SER A 228 -15.85 1.43 -15.94
C SER A 228 -15.86 0.50 -14.72
N GLY A 229 -14.72 -0.10 -14.37
CA GLY A 229 -14.55 -0.92 -13.17
C GLY A 229 -14.16 -0.11 -11.93
N PHE A 230 -13.82 1.17 -12.06
CA PHE A 230 -13.35 1.99 -10.94
C PHE A 230 -14.47 2.26 -9.93
N ARG A 231 -14.12 2.23 -8.66
CA ARG A 231 -15.04 2.40 -7.54
C ARG A 231 -14.61 3.60 -6.73
N ASN A 232 -15.57 4.47 -6.43
CA ASN A 232 -15.31 5.62 -5.58
C ASN A 232 -14.94 5.13 -4.18
N ALA A 233 -13.71 5.40 -3.79
CA ALA A 233 -13.13 5.15 -2.48
C ALA A 233 -14.03 5.51 -1.30
N HIS A 234 -14.83 6.57 -1.47
CA HIS A 234 -15.71 7.10 -0.44
C HIS A 234 -16.93 6.21 -0.14
N LEU A 235 -17.31 5.31 -1.05
CA LEU A 235 -18.51 4.48 -0.92
C LEU A 235 -18.26 3.12 -0.24
N LEU A 236 -17.01 2.68 -0.10
CA LEU A 236 -16.66 1.32 0.36
C LEU A 236 -15.79 1.26 1.61
N LYS A 237 -15.64 2.37 2.35
CA LYS A 237 -15.15 2.34 3.73
C LYS A 237 -15.98 1.44 4.68
N GLY A 238 -17.15 0.97 4.26
CA GLY A 238 -17.99 0.04 5.01
C GLY A 238 -17.64 -1.45 4.87
N THR A 239 -16.55 -1.82 4.19
CA THR A 239 -16.17 -3.26 4.02
C THR A 239 -14.77 -3.65 4.47
N ARG A 240 -13.95 -2.71 4.94
CA ARG A 240 -12.74 -3.03 5.72
C ARG A 240 -13.09 -2.82 7.19
N SER A 241 -12.70 -3.74 8.08
CA SER A 241 -12.77 -3.48 9.51
C SER A 241 -11.73 -2.40 9.86
N PHE A 242 -12.06 -1.15 9.55
CA PHE A 242 -11.38 -0.05 10.18
C PHE A 242 -11.81 -0.10 11.65
N ALA A 243 -10.93 -0.55 12.53
CA ALA A 243 -11.19 -0.44 13.95
C ALA A 243 -11.32 1.06 14.24
N LEU A 244 -12.51 1.49 14.62
CA LEU A 244 -12.72 2.87 15.03
C LEU A 244 -11.86 3.14 16.25
N TYR A 245 -11.31 4.35 16.33
CA TYR A 245 -10.68 4.75 17.58
C TYR A 245 -11.73 4.76 18.69
N THR A 246 -11.34 4.44 19.92
CA THR A 246 -12.27 4.39 21.07
C THR A 246 -13.08 5.67 21.24
N HIS A 247 -12.51 6.84 20.92
CA HIS A 247 -13.26 8.10 20.95
C HIS A 247 -14.31 8.21 19.84
N GLN A 248 -14.06 7.63 18.67
CA GLN A 248 -15.03 7.60 17.56
C GLN A 248 -16.20 6.68 17.86
N GLU A 249 -15.95 5.51 18.47
CA GLU A 249 -17.01 4.61 18.96
C GLU A 249 -17.88 5.29 20.01
N SER A 250 -17.26 5.95 21.00
CA SER A 250 -17.97 6.72 22.03
C SER A 250 -18.88 7.80 21.42
N PHE A 251 -18.43 8.51 20.37
CA PHE A 251 -19.28 9.50 19.70
C PHE A 251 -20.49 8.87 19.01
N LEU A 252 -20.31 7.72 18.35
CA LEU A 252 -21.41 7.00 17.70
C LEU A 252 -22.41 6.45 18.73
N GLU A 253 -21.93 5.89 19.84
CA GLU A 253 -22.77 5.43 20.95
C GLU A 253 -23.59 6.57 21.56
N GLU A 254 -22.96 7.72 21.84
CA GLU A 254 -23.63 8.91 22.35
C GLU A 254 -24.69 9.43 21.38
N MET A 255 -24.38 9.48 20.08
CA MET A 255 -25.33 9.88 19.04
C MET A 255 -26.51 8.92 18.95
N ASN A 256 -26.26 7.61 19.03
CA ASN A 256 -27.31 6.60 19.02
C ASN A 256 -28.19 6.67 20.27
N LEU A 257 -27.60 6.90 21.44
CA LEU A 257 -28.34 7.13 22.68
C LEU A 257 -29.18 8.42 22.61
N ALA A 258 -28.62 9.49 22.05
CA ALA A 258 -29.34 10.74 21.84
C ALA A 258 -30.56 10.53 20.93
N ARG A 259 -30.40 9.80 19.81
CA ARG A 259 -31.52 9.44 18.91
C ARG A 259 -32.56 8.57 19.59
N ALA A 260 -32.16 7.59 20.40
CA ALA A 260 -33.07 6.74 21.16
C ALA A 260 -33.92 7.58 22.14
N ASN A 261 -33.36 8.67 22.65
CA ASN A 261 -34.05 9.65 23.51
C ASN A 261 -34.79 10.75 22.72
N GLY A 262 -34.91 10.64 21.40
CA GLY A 262 -35.65 11.58 20.54
C GLY A 262 -34.88 12.83 20.13
N ILE A 263 -33.58 12.89 20.40
CA ILE A 263 -32.71 14.01 19.98
C ILE A 263 -32.17 13.70 18.58
N ASN A 264 -32.54 14.51 17.60
CA ASN A 264 -32.21 14.31 16.18
C ASN A 264 -31.06 15.21 15.68
N THR A 265 -30.47 16.00 16.58
CA THR A 265 -29.40 16.95 16.27
C THR A 265 -28.27 16.75 17.26
N SER A 266 -27.04 16.59 16.76
CA SER A 266 -25.85 16.37 17.58
C SER A 266 -24.74 17.33 17.15
N LEU A 267 -23.98 17.83 18.13
CA LEU A 267 -22.77 18.62 17.88
C LEU A 267 -21.56 17.80 18.32
N ILE A 268 -20.71 17.42 17.36
CA ILE A 268 -19.49 16.69 17.64
C ILE A 268 -18.32 17.68 17.69
N VAL A 269 -17.66 17.77 18.83
CA VAL A 269 -16.44 18.55 18.99
C VAL A 269 -15.27 17.58 19.06
N SER A 270 -14.38 17.66 18.06
CA SER A 270 -13.20 16.80 18.01
C SER A 270 -12.01 17.56 17.45
N PRO A 271 -10.77 17.31 17.93
CA PRO A 271 -9.55 17.95 17.42
C PRO A 271 -9.41 17.84 15.90
N THR A 272 -8.74 18.79 15.26
CA THR A 272 -8.46 18.70 13.82
C THR A 272 -7.60 17.46 13.53
N GLY A 273 -7.95 16.68 12.50
CA GLY A 273 -7.24 15.43 12.16
C GLY A 273 -7.73 14.16 12.85
N SER A 274 -8.64 14.23 13.83
CA SER A 274 -9.15 13.06 14.59
C SER A 274 -10.15 12.15 13.85
N GLY A 275 -10.37 12.39 12.55
CA GLY A 275 -11.30 11.60 11.73
C GLY A 275 -12.78 11.99 11.84
N LYS A 276 -13.12 13.29 12.00
CA LYS A 276 -14.53 13.76 12.00
C LYS A 276 -15.35 13.27 10.80
N SER A 277 -14.75 13.25 9.61
CA SER A 277 -15.42 12.71 8.42
C SER A 277 -15.68 11.21 8.52
N GLN A 278 -14.81 10.45 9.22
CA GLN A 278 -15.03 9.02 9.46
C GLN A 278 -16.26 8.80 10.33
N ILE A 279 -16.38 9.53 11.45
CA ILE A 279 -17.55 9.43 12.34
C ILE A 279 -18.85 9.68 11.55
N ALA A 280 -18.88 10.72 10.72
CA ALA A 280 -20.04 11.01 9.88
C ALA A 280 -20.35 9.90 8.86
N ILE A 281 -19.32 9.31 8.24
CA ILE A 281 -19.48 8.22 7.27
C ILE A 281 -20.04 6.96 7.94
N GLU A 282 -19.48 6.53 9.08
CA GLU A 282 -19.94 5.35 9.82
C GLU A 282 -21.38 5.51 10.28
N ASP A 283 -21.71 6.68 10.80
CA ASP A 283 -23.06 6.99 11.24
C ASP A 283 -24.08 6.91 10.09
N ILE A 284 -23.74 7.49 8.93
CA ILE A 284 -24.57 7.41 7.73
C ILE A 284 -24.75 5.94 7.30
N GLN A 285 -23.68 5.14 7.34
CA GLN A 285 -23.74 3.74 6.98
C GLN A 285 -24.62 2.93 7.93
N GLU A 286 -24.46 3.09 9.24
CA GLU A 286 -25.30 2.41 10.25
C GLU A 286 -26.78 2.76 10.06
N LEU A 287 -27.08 4.06 9.89
CA LEU A 287 -28.45 4.53 9.66
C LEU A 287 -29.02 4.01 8.34
N GLN A 288 -28.21 3.87 7.30
CA GLN A 288 -28.64 3.32 6.01
C GLN A 288 -28.89 1.82 6.11
N GLN A 289 -28.00 1.06 6.73
CA GLN A 289 -28.13 -0.40 6.93
C GLN A 289 -29.34 -0.74 7.80
N THR A 290 -29.62 0.08 8.81
CA THR A 290 -30.80 -0.07 9.67
C THR A 290 -32.09 0.52 9.06
N GLY A 291 -32.01 1.05 7.84
CA GLY A 291 -33.17 1.60 7.12
C GLY A 291 -33.74 2.90 7.70
N LYS A 292 -33.01 3.56 8.61
CA LYS A 292 -33.42 4.81 9.26
C LYS A 292 -33.29 6.03 8.34
N ILE A 293 -32.42 5.96 7.32
CA ILE A 293 -32.24 7.03 6.33
C ILE A 293 -32.19 6.46 4.90
N SER A 294 -32.57 7.29 3.93
CA SER A 294 -32.51 6.95 2.49
C SER A 294 -31.83 8.02 1.63
N ARG A 295 -31.62 9.22 2.18
CA ARG A 295 -31.01 10.37 1.50
C ARG A 295 -30.19 11.16 2.50
N VAL A 296 -29.03 11.64 2.08
CA VAL A 296 -28.09 12.40 2.91
C VAL A 296 -27.65 13.64 2.14
N LEU A 297 -27.60 14.78 2.84
CA LEU A 297 -26.99 16.02 2.35
C LEU A 297 -25.80 16.35 3.25
N VAL A 298 -24.61 16.40 2.66
CA VAL A 298 -23.39 16.83 3.36
C VAL A 298 -23.05 18.25 2.89
N MET A 299 -22.92 19.17 3.85
CA MET A 299 -22.55 20.56 3.57
C MET A 299 -21.14 20.82 4.09
N VAL A 300 -20.26 21.31 3.21
CA VAL A 300 -18.91 21.76 3.57
C VAL A 300 -18.80 23.24 3.20
N PRO A 301 -18.36 24.13 4.10
CA PRO A 301 -18.17 25.54 3.75
C PRO A 301 -17.06 25.67 2.70
N SER A 302 -17.34 26.31 1.57
CA SER A 302 -16.29 26.70 0.63
C SER A 302 -15.69 28.03 1.07
N THR A 303 -14.38 28.08 1.29
CA THR A 303 -13.65 29.35 1.37
C THR A 303 -13.53 29.91 -0.06
N ARG A 304 -14.47 30.79 -0.43
CA ARG A 304 -14.19 31.80 -1.46
C ARG A 304 -13.52 33.00 -0.82
#